data_AF-A0A5M3XEU3-F1
#
_entry.id   AF-A0A5M3XEU3-F1
#
_cell.length_a   1.000
_cell.length_b   1.000
_cell.length_c   1.000
_cell.angle_alpha   90.00
_cell.angle_beta   90.00
_cell.angle_gamma   90.00
#
_symmetry.space_group_name_H-M   'P 1'
#
loop_
_entity.id
_entity.type
_entity.pdbx_description
1 polymer ?
#
loop_
_entity_poly.entity_id
_entity_poly.type
_entity_poly.pdbx_seq_one_letter_code
_entity_poly.pdbx_strand_id
1 'polypeptide(L)' 'MGMDEQRFPPGHGPAERVTVSLRAGTIQAIRERVGARGFAAYVDAAVERQIERDLLE' A
#
# COMPACT_ATOMS: atom_id res chain seq x y z
N MET A 1 -20.86 20.03 2.37
CA MET A 1 -19.50 20.50 2.65
C MET A 1 -18.57 19.52 1.97
N GLY A 2 -17.99 19.92 0.85
CA GLY A 2 -17.11 19.06 0.07
C GLY A 2 -15.94 18.63 0.94
N MET A 3 -15.75 17.32 1.06
CA MET A 3 -14.47 16.76 1.47
C MET A 3 -13.55 17.12 0.32
N ASP A 4 -12.88 18.27 0.46
CA ASP A 4 -11.89 18.77 -0.46
C ASP A 4 -11.04 17.58 -0.90
N GLU A 5 -10.98 17.38 -2.21
CA GLU A 5 -10.25 16.31 -2.88
C GLU A 5 -8.76 16.58 -2.68
N GLN A 6 -8.30 16.44 -1.44
CA GLN A 6 -6.95 16.70 -1.03
C GLN A 6 -6.14 15.55 -1.61
N ARG A 7 -5.68 15.77 -2.83
CA ARG A 7 -4.96 14.80 -3.62
C ARG A 7 -3.60 14.61 -2.96
N PHE A 8 -3.53 13.67 -2.04
CA PHE A 8 -2.26 13.28 -1.45
C PHE A 8 -1.41 12.61 -2.54
N PRO A 9 -0.13 13.01 -2.70
CA PRO A 9 0.77 12.26 -3.55
C PRO A 9 0.97 10.84 -2.98
N PRO A 10 1.36 9.86 -3.81
CA PRO A 10 1.65 8.50 -3.33
C PRO A 10 2.64 8.57 -2.16
N GLY A 11 2.34 7.87 -1.06
CA GLY A 11 3.14 7.89 0.16
C GLY A 11 2.83 9.00 1.17
N HIS A 12 1.89 9.90 0.87
CA HIS A 12 1.48 10.96 1.79
C HIS A 12 0.02 10.82 2.24
N GLY A 13 -0.26 11.39 3.41
CA GLY A 13 -1.61 11.45 3.98
C GLY A 13 -1.75 10.64 5.28
N PRO A 14 -2.89 10.77 5.97
CA PRO A 14 -3.19 9.96 7.14
C PRO A 14 -3.36 8.49 6.76
N ALA A 15 -2.96 7.58 7.65
CA ALA A 15 -3.14 6.15 7.43
C ALA A 15 -4.64 5.79 7.39
N GLU A 16 -5.13 5.38 6.22
CA GLU A 16 -6.49 4.92 6.04
C GLU A 16 -6.57 3.38 6.01
N ARG A 17 -7.54 2.80 6.73
CA ARG A 17 -7.71 1.35 6.77
C ARG A 17 -8.69 0.89 5.69
N VAL A 18 -8.14 0.28 4.64
CA VAL A 18 -8.92 -0.36 3.56
C VAL A 18 -8.83 -1.89 3.69
N THR A 19 -9.93 -2.59 3.38
CA THR A 19 -9.96 -4.07 3.35
C THR A 19 -9.91 -4.54 1.90
N VAL A 20 -8.96 -5.42 1.58
CA VAL A 20 -8.76 -5.98 0.24
C VAL A 20 -8.59 -7.49 0.32
N SER A 21 -8.95 -8.20 -0.76
CA SER A 21 -8.70 -9.63 -0.89
C SER A 21 -7.39 -9.87 -1.64
N LEU A 22 -6.49 -10.66 -1.05
CA LEU A 22 -5.23 -11.08 -1.65
C LEU A 22 -5.17 -12.60 -1.72
N ARG A 23 -4.45 -13.15 -2.71
CA ARG A 23 -4.21 -14.59 -2.80
C ARG A 23 -3.46 -15.08 -1.57
N ALA A 24 -3.89 -16.20 -0.99
CA ALA A 24 -3.27 -16.77 0.22
C ALA A 24 -1.76 -16.99 0.06
N GLY A 25 -1.31 -17.44 -1.11
CA GLY A 25 0.12 -17.61 -1.42
C GLY A 25 0.91 -16.30 -1.41
N THR A 26 0.31 -15.18 -1.83
CA THR A 26 0.93 -13.85 -1.77
C THR A 26 1.05 -13.38 -0.32
N ILE A 27 0.02 -13.59 0.50
CA ILE A 27 0.03 -13.24 1.92
C ILE A 27 1.14 -14.02 2.64
N GLN A 28 1.25 -15.33 2.38
CA GLN A 28 2.29 -16.19 2.93
C GLN A 28 3.69 -15.69 2.55
N ALA A 29 3.95 -15.49 1.26
CA ALA A 29 5.25 -15.04 0.77
C ALA A 29 5.68 -13.69 1.37
N ILE A 30 4.74 -12.74 1.52
CA ILE A 30 5.03 -11.45 2.17
C ILE A 30 5.34 -11.68 3.65
N ARG A 31 4.52 -12.45 4.37
CA ARG A 31 4.76 -12.74 5.80
C ARG A 31 6.09 -13.45 6.04
N GLU A 32 6.49 -14.37 5.17
CA GLU A 32 7.79 -15.04 5.25
C GLU A 32 8.94 -14.05 5.01
N ARG A 33 8.75 -13.09 4.10
CA ARG A 33 9.78 -12.09 3.76
C ARG A 33 9.97 -11.01 4.84
N VAL A 34 8.90 -10.51 5.45
CA VAL A 34 8.96 -9.32 6.34
C VAL A 34 8.41 -9.55 7.75
N GLY A 35 7.91 -10.75 8.03
CA GLY A 35 7.28 -11.09 9.30
C GLY A 35 5.90 -10.43 9.49
N ALA A 36 5.30 -10.66 10.66
CA ALA A 36 3.96 -10.15 10.97
C ALA A 36 3.91 -8.63 11.17
N ARG A 37 4.99 -8.03 11.69
CA ARG A 37 5.07 -6.59 11.97
C ARG A 37 5.48 -5.76 10.74
N GLY A 38 6.18 -6.36 9.78
CA GLY A 38 6.62 -5.69 8.55
C GLY A 38 5.58 -5.72 7.42
N PHE A 39 4.48 -6.45 7.57
CA PHE A 39 3.51 -6.68 6.49
C PHE A 39 2.93 -5.38 5.93
N ALA A 40 2.42 -4.51 6.81
CA ALA A 40 1.79 -3.26 6.38
C ALA A 40 2.80 -2.32 5.69
N ALA A 41 3.97 -2.11 6.31
CA ALA A 41 5.02 -1.25 5.74
C ALA A 41 5.56 -1.79 4.40
N TYR A 42 5.64 -3.12 4.25
CA TYR A 42 6.03 -3.72 2.98
C TYR A 42 4.98 -3.49 1.88
N VAL A 43 3.70 -3.69 2.20
CA VAL A 43 2.62 -3.47 1.23
C VAL A 43 2.56 -2.01 0.82
N ASP A 44 2.65 -1.09 1.78
CA ASP A 44 2.65 0.36 1.56
C ASP A 44 3.77 0.78 0.60
N ALA A 45 5.02 0.44 0.93
CA ALA A 45 6.17 0.75 0.08
C ALA A 45 6.14 0.05 -1.29
N ALA A 46 5.58 -1.17 -1.37
CA ALA A 46 5.44 -1.88 -2.64
C ALA A 46 4.41 -1.22 -3.56
N VAL A 47 3.30 -0.73 -2.99
CA VAL A 47 2.24 -0.04 -3.72
C VAL A 47 2.71 1.34 -4.17
N GLU A 48 3.35 2.12 -3.28
CA GLU A 48 3.95 3.42 -3.61
C GLU A 48 4.88 3.29 -4.82
N ARG A 49 5.85 2.37 -4.75
CA ARG A 49 6.80 2.12 -5.84
C ARG A 49 6.12 1.67 -7.14
N GLN A 50 4.97 0.99 -7.07
CA GLN A 50 4.26 0.55 -8.26
C GLN A 50 3.51 1.71 -8.92
N ILE A 51 2.91 2.60 -8.12
CA ILE A 51 2.26 3.82 -8.62
C ILE A 51 3.32 4.76 -9.21
N GLU A 52 4.44 4.98 -8.52
CA GLU A 52 5.54 5.79 -9.05
C GLU A 52 6.06 5.25 -10.39
N ARG A 53 6.18 3.92 -10.54
CA ARG A 53 6.56 3.30 -11.82
C ARG A 53 5.50 3.51 -12.91
N ASP A 54 4.23 3.34 -12.59
CA ASP A 54 3.12 3.54 -13.53
C ASP A 54 3.03 4.99 -14.03
N LEU A 55 3.36 5.95 -13.18
CA LEU A 55 3.42 7.37 -13.52
C LEU A 55 4.63 7.75 -14.38
N LEU A 56 5.65 6.89 -14.48
CA LEU A 56 6.86 7.10 -15.27
C LEU A 56 6.77 6.46 -16.68
N GLU A 57 5.70 5.72 -16.98
CA GLU A 57 5.42 5.11 -18.30
C GLU A 57 4.64 6.05 -19.25
#